data_AF-A0A3B4XX46-F1
#
_entry.id   AF-A0A3B4XX46-F1
#
_cell.length_a   1.000
_cell.length_b   1.000
_cell.length_c   1.000
_cell.angle_alpha   90.00
_cell.angle_beta   90.00
_cell.angle_gamma   90.00
#
_symmetry.space_group_name_H-M   'P 1'
#
loop_
_entity.id
_entity.type
_entity.pdbx_description
1 polymer ?
#
loop_
_entity_poly.entity_id
_entity_poly.type
_entity_poly.pdbx_seq_one_letter_code
_entity_poly.pdbx_strand_id
1 'polypeptide(L)' 'MDLELYSVSDKFMQKIDDNDALLGSYPVDDDCRIHVCSSWL' A
#
# COMPACT_ATOMS: atom_id res chain seq x y z
N MET A 1 -0.76 2.79 10.45
CA MET A 1 0.41 3.00 9.56
C MET A 1 -0.15 3.30 8.20
N ASP A 2 0.17 4.43 7.61
CA ASP A 2 -0.45 4.79 6.33
C ASP A 2 0.33 4.12 5.21
N LEU A 3 -0.36 3.30 4.41
CA LEU A 3 0.24 2.57 3.32
C LEU A 3 -0.40 2.99 2.00
N GLU A 4 0.41 3.07 0.95
CA GLU A 4 -0.04 3.37 -0.40
C GLU A 4 0.46 2.31 -1.37
N LEU A 5 -0.43 1.87 -2.27
CA LEU A 5 -0.10 0.91 -3.31
C LEU A 5 0.15 1.63 -4.63
N TYR A 6 1.25 1.28 -5.27
CA TYR A 6 1.64 1.75 -6.59
C TYR A 6 1.79 0.58 -7.56
N SER A 7 1.38 0.80 -8.81
CA SER A 7 1.57 -0.16 -9.88
C SER A 7 3.05 -0.34 -10.24
N VAL A 8 3.34 -1.33 -11.06
CA VAL A 8 4.66 -1.57 -11.67
C VAL A 8 5.20 -0.37 -12.47
N SER A 9 4.32 0.56 -12.88
CA SER A 9 4.65 1.77 -13.62
C SER A 9 4.65 3.04 -12.75
N ASP A 10 4.77 2.88 -11.42
CA ASP A 10 4.75 3.97 -10.44
C ASP A 10 3.46 4.81 -10.45
N LYS A 11 2.34 4.23 -10.91
CA LYS A 11 1.04 4.89 -10.83
C LYS A 11 0.41 4.60 -9.47
N PHE A 12 -0.02 5.64 -8.76
CA PHE A 12 -0.80 5.49 -7.54
C PHE A 12 -2.10 4.71 -7.82
N MET A 13 -2.36 3.68 -7.02
CA MET A 13 -3.54 2.82 -7.14
C MET A 13 -4.54 3.08 -6.02
N GLN A 14 -4.13 2.90 -4.76
CA GLN A 14 -5.01 3.08 -3.60
C GLN A 14 -4.23 3.28 -2.31
N LYS A 15 -4.92 3.81 -1.29
CA LYS A 15 -4.48 3.70 0.11
C LYS A 15 -4.87 2.35 0.68
N ILE A 16 -4.03 1.84 1.58
CA ILE A 16 -4.29 0.67 2.40
C ILE A 16 -4.34 1.19 3.85
N ASP A 17 -5.54 1.42 4.39
CA ASP A 17 -5.75 2.13 5.66
C ASP A 17 -6.40 1.31 6.79
N ASP A 18 -6.38 -0.03 6.68
CA ASP A 18 -6.90 -0.90 7.73
C ASP A 18 -5.79 -1.33 8.69
N ASN A 19 -5.86 -0.86 9.93
CA ASN A 19 -4.87 -1.19 10.96
C ASN A 19 -4.96 -2.64 11.45
N ASP A 20 -6.05 -3.36 11.15
CA ASP A 20 -6.21 -4.78 11.50
C ASP A 20 -5.84 -5.73 10.34
N ALA A 21 -5.60 -5.20 9.14
CA ALA A 21 -5.21 -6.00 7.98
C ALA A 21 -3.74 -6.45 8.06
N LEU A 22 -3.49 -7.71 7.69
CA LEU A 22 -2.16 -8.33 7.68
C LEU A 22 -1.57 -8.35 6.26
N LEU A 23 -0.28 -8.70 6.16
CA LEU A 23 0.36 -8.93 4.87
C LEU A 23 -0.40 -10.02 4.10
N GLY A 24 -0.85 -9.69 2.88
CA GLY A 24 -1.66 -10.58 2.05
C GLY A 24 -3.18 -10.46 2.27
N SER A 25 -3.66 -9.54 3.11
CA SER A 25 -5.10 -9.24 3.24
C SER A 25 -5.71 -8.57 2.01
N TYR A 26 -4.88 -7.97 1.15
CA TYR A 26 -5.32 -7.32 -0.08
C TYR A 26 -4.76 -8.05 -1.30
N PRO A 27 -5.57 -8.26 -2.36
CA PRO A 27 -5.05 -8.72 -3.63
C PRO A 27 -4.14 -7.64 -4.21
N VAL A 28 -2.89 -8.00 -4.46
CA VAL A 28 -1.86 -7.13 -5.03
C VAL A 28 -1.14 -7.93 -6.11
N ASP A 29 -1.00 -7.35 -7.30
CA ASP A 29 -0.28 -7.97 -8.40
C ASP A 29 1.23 -7.99 -8.10
N ASP A 30 1.95 -8.95 -8.70
CA ASP A 30 3.40 -9.03 -8.62
C ASP A 30 4.06 -7.72 -9.07
N ASP A 31 5.24 -7.44 -8.50
CA ASP A 31 6.07 -6.26 -8.79
C ASP A 31 5.45 -4.89 -8.43
N CYS A 32 4.23 -4.86 -7.86
CA CYS A 32 3.68 -3.65 -7.26
C CYS A 32 4.53 -3.18 -6.06
N ARG A 33 4.48 -1.88 -5.79
CA ARG A 33 5.25 -1.26 -4.71
C ARG A 33 4.31 -0.80 -3.60
N ILE A 34 4.65 -1.15 -2.37
CA ILE A 34 4.01 -0.60 -1.18
C ILE A 34 4.87 0.53 -0.65
N HIS A 35 4.32 1.73 -0.64
CA HIS A 35 4.92 2.88 0.01
C HIS A 35 4.46 2.94 1.46
N VAL A 36 5.43 2.95 2.36
CA VAL A 36 5.20 3.21 3.78
C VAL A 36 5.20 4.70 4.00
N CYS A 37 4.03 5.27 4.23
CA CYS A 37 3.86 6.67 4.56
C CYS A 37 3.83 6.81 6.08
N SER A 38 4.76 7.58 6.62
CA SER A 38 4.74 7.95 8.03
C SER A 38 4.08 9.32 8.17
N SER A 39 2.81 9.37 8.59
CA SER A 39 2.21 10.61 9.09
C SER A 39 2.73 10.85 10.51
N TRP A 40 3.88 11.52 10.62
CA TRP A 40 4.35 12.12 11.88
C TRP A 40 4.03 13.62 11.87
N LEU A 41 2.75 13.94 11.67
CA LEU A 41 2.10 15.22 11.98
C LEU A 41 0.64 14.92 12.35
#